data_AF-A0A4P7ST64-F1
#
_entry.id   AF-A0A4P7ST64-F1
#
_cell.length_a   1.000
_cell.length_b   1.000
_cell.length_c   1.000
_cell.angle_alpha   90.00
_cell.angle_beta   90.00
_cell.angle_gamma   90.00
#
_symmetry.space_group_name_H-M   'P 1'
#
loop_
_entity.id
_entity.type
_entity.pdbx_description
1 polymer ?
#
loop_
_entity_poly.entity_id
_entity_poly.type
_entity_poly.pdbx_seq_one_letter_code
_entity_poly.pdbx_strand_id
1 'polypeptide(L)' 'MDLRLQGKTVLITGASQGIGREMALLLAEEGCNLILVSRDARRLNGLADTCAGALLSLRGRPA' A
#
# COMPACT_ATOMS: atom_id res chain seq x y z
N MET A 1 -0.92 7.60 -19.14
CA MET A 1 0.52 7.85 -19.32
C MET A 1 1.22 6.60 -18.84
N ASP A 2 2.08 5.98 -19.63
CA ASP A 2 2.78 4.76 -19.20
C ASP A 2 3.96 5.12 -18.27
N LEU A 3 3.79 4.84 -16.97
CA LEU A 3 4.82 5.10 -15.95
C LEU A 3 5.84 3.96 -15.83
N ARG A 4 5.64 2.83 -16.51
CA ARG A 4 6.52 1.65 -16.46
C ARG A 4 6.75 1.10 -15.04
N LEU A 5 5.70 1.12 -14.22
CA LEU A 5 5.74 0.66 -12.81
C LEU A 5 5.23 -0.77 -12.60
N GLN A 6 4.61 -1.36 -13.63
CA GLN A 6 4.10 -2.74 -13.58
C GLN A 6 5.14 -3.72 -13.02
N GLY A 7 4.76 -4.50 -12.01
CA GLY A 7 5.60 -5.51 -11.36
C GLY A 7 6.70 -4.97 -10.45
N LYS A 8 6.87 -3.64 -10.32
CA LYS A 8 7.80 -3.05 -9.35
C LYS A 8 7.27 -3.23 -7.93
N THR A 9 8.18 -3.36 -6.97
CA THR A 9 7.82 -3.43 -5.54
C THR A 9 7.96 -2.05 -4.91
N VAL A 10 6.91 -1.58 -4.24
CA VAL A 10 6.89 -0.26 -3.59
C VAL A 10 6.57 -0.40 -2.11
N LEU A 11 7.40 0.23 -1.27
CA LEU A 11 7.20 0.36 0.17
C LEU A 11 6.51 1.69 0.48
N ILE A 12 5.34 1.64 1.11
CA ILE A 12 4.57 2.83 1.51
C ILE A 12 4.44 2.86 3.03
N THR A 13 5.04 3.88 3.65
CA THR A 13 4.87 4.17 5.08
C THR A 13 3.68 5.11 5.30
N GLY A 14 2.99 4.99 6.43
CA GLY A 14 1.77 5.75 6.67
C GLY A 14 0.62 5.38 5.72
N ALA A 15 0.65 4.17 5.14
CA ALA A 15 -0.24 3.76 4.05
C ALA A 15 -1.73 3.77 4.41
N SER A 16 -2.09 3.70 5.69
CA SER A 16 -3.48 3.49 6.12
C SER A 16 -4.40 4.71 5.97
N GLN A 17 -3.89 5.90 5.59
CA GLN A 17 -4.70 7.12 5.45
C GLN A 17 -4.04 8.20 4.59
N GLY A 18 -4.82 9.20 4.20
CA GLY A 18 -4.34 10.39 3.50
C GLY A 18 -3.61 10.04 2.20
N ILE A 19 -2.49 10.73 1.95
CA ILE A 19 -1.71 10.56 0.71
C ILE A 19 -1.19 9.13 0.57
N GLY A 20 -0.75 8.49 1.66
CA GLY A 20 -0.24 7.12 1.61
C GLY A 20 -1.29 6.11 1.15
N ARG A 21 -2.56 6.33 1.50
CA ARG A 21 -3.68 5.49 1.06
C ARG A 21 -3.94 5.66 -0.43
N GLU A 22 -4.06 6.91 -0.88
CA GLU A 22 -4.35 7.19 -2.30
C GLU A 22 -3.21 6.73 -3.21
N MET A 23 -1.95 6.90 -2.77
CA MET A 23 -0.79 6.36 -3.47
C MET A 23 -0.84 4.83 -3.59
N ALA A 24 -1.24 4.12 -2.52
CA ALA A 24 -1.34 2.67 -2.55
C ALA A 24 -2.39 2.19 -3.56
N LEU A 25 -3.54 2.88 -3.65
CA LEU A 25 -4.58 2.56 -4.62
C LEU A 25 -4.09 2.76 -6.05
N LEU A 26 -3.53 3.94 -6.36
CA LEU A 26 -3.02 4.24 -7.70
C LEU A 26 -1.89 3.30 -8.12
N LEU A 27 -0.95 2.99 -7.22
CA LEU A 27 0.15 2.07 -7.53
C LEU A 27 -0.31 0.62 -7.67
N ALA A 28 -1.37 0.21 -6.95
CA ALA A 28 -1.99 -1.09 -7.14
C ALA A 28 -2.65 -1.20 -8.52
N GLU A 29 -3.36 -0.15 -8.97
CA GLU A 29 -3.96 -0.07 -10.29
C GLU A 29 -2.92 -0.12 -11.42
N GLU A 30 -1.76 0.51 -11.20
CA GLU A 30 -0.58 0.41 -12.09
C GLU A 30 0.16 -0.95 -12.01
N GLY A 31 -0.38 -1.91 -11.24
CA GLY A 31 0.11 -3.28 -11.18
C GLY A 31 1.40 -3.46 -10.39
N CYS A 32 1.65 -2.60 -9.41
CA CYS A 32 2.79 -2.73 -8.49
C CYS A 32 2.52 -3.78 -7.41
N ASN A 33 3.60 -4.40 -6.92
CA ASN A 33 3.60 -5.17 -5.67
C ASN A 33 3.78 -4.19 -4.51
N LEU A 34 2.94 -4.27 -3.48
CA LEU A 34 2.90 -3.24 -2.43
C LEU A 34 3.28 -3.81 -1.07
N ILE A 35 4.15 -3.09 -0.36
CA ILE A 35 4.44 -3.29 1.05
C ILE A 35 3.85 -2.10 1.80
N LEU A 36 2.80 -2.35 2.58
CA LEU A 36 2.05 -1.30 3.27
C LEU A 36 2.38 -1.29 4.76
N VAL A 37 2.79 -0.14 5.28
CA VAL A 37 3.19 0.00 6.69
C VAL A 37 2.37 1.09 7.37
N SER A 38 1.73 0.74 8.49
CA SER A 38 1.09 1.72 9.38
C SER A 38 1.01 1.21 10.83
N ARG A 39 0.59 2.08 11.75
CA ARG A 39 0.32 1.71 13.15
C ARG A 39 -1.11 1.20 13.37
N ASP A 40 -2.04 1.58 12.50
CA ASP A 40 -3.45 1.22 12.58
C ASP A 40 -3.73 0.02 11.66
N ALA A 41 -3.72 -1.17 12.26
CA ALA A 41 -3.92 -2.43 11.55
C ALA A 41 -5.33 -2.55 10.94
N ARG A 42 -6.36 -1.96 11.56
CA ARG A 42 -7.74 -2.05 11.04
C ARG A 42 -7.84 -1.30 9.71
N ARG A 43 -7.34 -0.07 9.67
CA ARG A 43 -7.33 0.74 8.45
C ARG A 43 -6.40 0.14 7.38
N LEU A 44 -5.25 -0.40 7.79
CA LEU A 44 -4.29 -1.02 6.88
C LEU A 44 -4.86 -2.27 6.21
N ASN A 45 -5.56 -3.13 6.96
CA ASN A 45 -6.19 -4.33 6.41
C ASN A 45 -7.33 -3.97 5.46
N GLY A 46 -8.19 -3.00 5.83
CA GLY A 46 -9.25 -2.54 4.94
C GLY A 46 -8.72 -1.95 3.62
N LEU A 47 -7.54 -1.31 3.64
CA LEU A 47 -6.86 -0.89 2.40
C LEU A 47 -6.32 -2.08 1.61
N ALA A 48 -5.68 -3.04 2.28
CA ALA A 48 -5.15 -4.23 1.62
C ALA A 48 -6.26 -5.02 0.90
N ASP A 49 -7.45 -5.14 1.49
CA ASP A 49 -8.60 -5.80 0.88
C ASP A 49 -9.07 -5.11 -0.41
N THR A 50 -8.79 -3.81 -0.57
CA THR A 50 -9.15 -3.03 -1.76
C THR A 50 -8.09 -3.04 -2.86
N CYS A 51 -6.85 -3.43 -2.54
CA CYS A 51 -5.74 -3.45 -3.49
C CYS A 51 -5.62 -4.86 -4.13
N ALA A 52 -5.59 -4.96 -5.46
CA ALA A 52 -5.58 -6.25 -6.17
C ALA A 52 -4.17 -6.84 -6.43
N GLY A 53 -3.16 -6.49 -5.63
CA GLY A 53 -1.75 -6.84 -5.87
C GLY A 53 -1.14 -7.80 -4.84
N ALA A 54 0.10 -8.24 -5.06
CA ALA A 54 0.87 -8.93 -4.02
C ALA A 54 1.12 -7.96 -2.86
N LEU A 55 0.56 -8.26 -1.70
CA LEU A 55 0.49 -7.36 -0.55
C LEU A 55 1.18 -7.95 0.66
N LEU A 56 2.07 -7.17 1.27
CA LEU A 56 2.59 -7.43 2.61
C LEU A 56 2.21 -6.25 3.51
N SER A 57 1.31 -6.48 4.48
CA SER A 57 0.94 -5.49 5.48
C SER A 57 1.74 -5.69 6.77
N LEU A 58 2.41 -4.63 7.23
CA LEU A 58 3.19 -4.65 8.47
C LEU A 58 2.65 -3.61 9.46
N ARG A 59 2.38 -4.08 10.68
CA ARG A 59 2.03 -3.19 11.79
C ARG A 59 3.32 -2.71 12.48
N GLY A 60 3.54 -1.39 12.49
CA GLY A 60 4.62 -0.80 13.29
C GLY A 60 4.35 -0.98 14.79
N ARG A 61 5.38 -1.36 15.56
CA ARG A 61 5.30 -1.32 17.04
C ARG A 61 5.26 0.14 17.51
N PRO A 62 4.45 0.49 18.52
CA PRO A 62 4.58 1.80 19.15
C PRO A 62 5.96 1.90 19.80
N ALA A 63 6.58 3.09 19.67
CA ALA A 63 7.76 3.46 20.44
C ALA A 63 7.40 3.59 21.93
#